data_AF-A0A921B088-F1
#
_entry.id   AF-A0A921B088-F1
#
_cell.length_a   1.000
_cell.length_b   1.000
_cell.length_c   1.000
_cell.angle_alpha   90.00
_cell.angle_beta   90.00
_cell.angle_gamma   90.00
#
_symmetry.space_group_name_H-M   'P 1'
#
loop_
_entity.id
_entity.type
_entity.pdbx_description
1 polymer ?
#
loop_
_entity_poly.entity_id
_entity_poly.type
_entity_poly.pdbx_seq_one_letter_code
_entity_poly.pdbx_strand_id
1 'polypeptide(L)'
;DPRTARVVVTTNVEDIGPFEIPVMQEGKPEFLSTLEEDVDFGVLTQSRVIVYPNNDYREMPYTDWDFILWDEGISYDGVNVFAGSGDKMCLKVAGEVLTQNDDNEYYLADGTYTVVANFDSGTITPEIGQISGGAFGYSHPKFPNGTWYIRMQDDAVTGDACIKEGTMTVARSGETYTLTFDFTSDAGYKVTGSFEGALNVHAQ
;
A
#
# COMPACT_ATOMS: atom_id res chain seq x y z
N ASP A 1 26.81 -11.70 -2.21
CA ASP A 1 27.65 -12.16 -1.08
C ASP A 1 27.46 -11.28 0.14
N PRO A 2 27.22 -11.87 1.32
CA PRO A 2 27.20 -11.14 2.57
C PRO A 2 28.54 -10.43 2.78
N ARG A 3 28.49 -9.18 3.26
CA ARG A 3 29.71 -8.43 3.62
C ARG A 3 30.08 -8.81 5.04
N THR A 4 31.33 -9.20 5.25
CA THR A 4 31.84 -9.54 6.57
C THR A 4 32.85 -8.51 7.03
N ALA A 5 32.74 -8.07 8.28
CA ALA A 5 33.75 -7.28 8.96
C ALA A 5 34.16 -7.98 10.27
N ARG A 6 35.35 -7.68 10.77
CA ARG A 6 35.82 -8.14 12.10
C ARG A 6 36.12 -6.91 12.94
N VAL A 7 35.48 -6.81 14.10
CA VAL A 7 35.85 -5.82 15.11
C VAL A 7 36.80 -6.51 16.08
N VAL A 8 38.04 -6.02 16.14
CA VAL A 8 39.05 -6.50 17.09
C VAL A 8 39.17 -5.47 18.21
N VAL A 9 38.95 -5.91 19.44
CA VAL A 9 39.10 -5.06 20.61
C VAL A 9 40.34 -5.49 21.38
N THR A 10 41.24 -4.54 21.61
CA THR A 10 42.54 -4.74 22.25
C THR A 10 42.66 -3.86 23.49
N THR A 11 43.48 -4.30 24.44
CA THR A 11 43.85 -3.52 25.63
C THR A 11 45.35 -3.59 25.86
N ASN A 12 45.90 -2.60 26.58
CA ASN A 12 47.31 -2.56 26.99
C ASN A 12 47.55 -3.23 28.35
N VAL A 13 46.52 -3.87 28.91
CA VAL A 13 46.63 -4.60 30.18
C VAL A 13 47.30 -5.95 29.92
N GLU A 14 48.36 -6.24 30.68
CA GLU A 14 49.03 -7.55 30.65
C GLU A 14 48.03 -8.69 30.89
N ASP A 15 48.26 -9.82 30.22
CA ASP A 15 47.44 -11.04 30.29
C ASP A 15 45.99 -10.94 29.75
N ILE A 16 45.58 -9.81 29.17
CA ILE A 16 44.28 -9.69 28.48
C ILE A 16 44.49 -9.65 26.96
N GLY A 17 44.26 -10.79 26.32
CA GLY A 17 44.35 -10.93 24.86
C GLY A 17 43.22 -10.22 24.09
N PRO A 18 43.37 -10.05 22.77
CA PRO A 18 42.34 -9.47 21.92
C PRO A 18 41.06 -10.33 21.92
N PHE A 19 39.91 -9.67 21.84
CA PHE A 19 38.64 -10.35 21.53
C PHE A 19 38.11 -9.89 20.18
N GLU A 20 37.49 -10.82 19.45
CA GLU A 20 36.94 -10.56 18.13
C GLU A 20 35.42 -10.66 18.12
N ILE A 21 34.77 -9.69 17.50
CA ILE A 21 33.34 -9.73 17.19
C ILE A 21 33.21 -9.95 15.68
N PRO A 22 32.68 -11.10 15.23
CA PRO A 22 32.34 -11.29 13.84
C PRO A 22 31.10 -10.43 13.50
N VAL A 23 31.20 -9.64 12.44
CA VAL A 23 30.08 -8.85 11.92
C VAL A 23 29.73 -9.38 10.53
N MET A 24 28.48 -9.81 10.37
CA MET A 24 27.93 -10.20 9.07
C MET A 24 26.83 -9.21 8.70
N GLN A 25 26.93 -8.63 7.52
CA GLN A 25 25.87 -7.85 6.88
C GLN A 25 25.35 -8.67 5.70
N GLU A 26 24.13 -9.15 5.80
CA GLU A 26 23.43 -9.73 4.65
C GLU A 26 23.14 -8.63 3.61
N GLY A 27 23.03 -9.02 2.34
CA GLY A 27 22.67 -8.08 1.28
C GLY A 27 21.34 -7.39 1.60
N LYS A 28 21.10 -6.20 1.04
CA LYS A 28 19.76 -5.59 1.12
C LYS A 28 18.76 -6.63 0.58
N PRO A 29 17.64 -6.89 1.27
CA PRO A 29 16.58 -7.72 0.71
C PRO A 29 16.18 -7.20 -0.68
N GLU A 30 15.87 -8.10 -1.60
CA GLU A 30 15.45 -7.73 -2.97
C GLU A 30 14.01 -7.16 -3.01
N PHE A 31 13.37 -7.03 -1.85
CA PHE A 31 12.03 -6.51 -1.66
C PHE A 31 12.03 -5.16 -0.93
N LEU A 32 10.94 -4.42 -1.09
CA LEU A 32 10.70 -3.10 -0.50
C LEU A 32 9.96 -3.18 0.84
N SER A 33 9.18 -4.25 1.06
CA SER A 33 8.47 -4.47 2.32
C SER A 33 9.41 -4.46 3.51
N THR A 34 8.94 -3.92 4.64
CA THR A 34 9.64 -3.97 5.93
C THR A 34 9.04 -5.00 6.88
N LEU A 35 7.80 -5.43 6.63
CA LEU A 35 7.17 -6.54 7.33
C LEU A 35 7.60 -7.87 6.74
N GLU A 36 7.90 -8.82 7.62
CA GLU A 36 8.41 -10.15 7.29
C GLU A 36 7.49 -11.24 7.86
N GLU A 37 6.20 -10.93 7.91
CA GLU A 37 5.15 -11.79 8.42
C GLU A 37 3.85 -11.62 7.61
N ASP A 38 3.02 -12.65 7.65
CA ASP A 38 1.64 -12.54 7.18
C ASP A 38 0.87 -11.54 8.03
N VAL A 39 0.07 -10.70 7.37
CA VAL A 39 -0.75 -9.66 7.99
C VAL A 39 -2.22 -9.96 7.75
N ASP A 40 -2.98 -10.08 8.83
CA ASP A 40 -4.42 -9.90 8.84
C ASP A 40 -4.73 -8.59 9.57
N PHE A 41 -5.15 -7.57 8.83
CA PHE A 41 -5.44 -6.23 9.37
C PHE A 41 -6.93 -6.06 9.74
N GLY A 42 -7.74 -7.11 9.67
CA GLY A 42 -9.15 -7.06 10.04
C GLY A 42 -9.99 -6.18 9.10
N VAL A 43 -10.69 -5.19 9.66
CA VAL A 43 -11.68 -4.38 8.93
C VAL A 43 -11.33 -2.89 9.04
N LEU A 44 -11.02 -2.27 7.91
CA LEU A 44 -10.88 -0.82 7.77
C LEU A 44 -12.28 -0.19 7.60
N THR A 45 -12.46 1.02 8.12
CA THR A 45 -13.80 1.67 8.17
C THR A 45 -13.79 3.11 7.67
N GLN A 46 -12.60 3.71 7.56
CA GLN A 46 -12.41 5.07 7.10
C GLN A 46 -11.83 5.07 5.68
N SER A 47 -12.17 6.08 4.90
CA SER A 47 -11.71 6.18 3.51
C SER A 47 -11.49 7.62 3.05
N ARG A 48 -10.60 7.74 2.08
CA ARG A 48 -10.47 8.87 1.16
C ARG A 48 -10.17 8.30 -0.20
N VAL A 49 -11.02 8.62 -1.17
CA VAL A 49 -10.91 8.07 -2.52
C VAL A 49 -10.91 9.23 -3.51
N ILE A 50 -9.92 9.28 -4.39
CA ILE A 50 -9.92 10.20 -5.53
C ILE A 50 -10.32 9.41 -6.77
N VAL A 51 -11.25 9.95 -7.56
CA VAL A 51 -11.67 9.37 -8.84
C VAL A 51 -11.38 10.35 -9.97
N TYR A 52 -10.91 9.82 -11.10
CA TYR A 52 -10.54 10.61 -12.29
C TYR A 52 -11.40 10.21 -13.49
N PRO A 53 -12.69 10.61 -13.53
CA PRO A 53 -13.56 10.33 -14.67
C PRO A 53 -13.07 11.05 -15.93
N ASN A 54 -13.42 10.53 -17.11
CA ASN A 54 -13.18 11.21 -18.38
C ASN A 54 -13.97 12.53 -18.43
N ASN A 55 -13.39 13.51 -19.11
CA ASN A 55 -13.93 14.85 -19.29
C ASN A 55 -13.34 15.46 -20.57
N ASP A 56 -13.67 16.72 -20.85
CA ASP A 56 -13.20 17.42 -22.07
C ASP A 56 -11.67 17.48 -22.23
N TYR A 57 -10.89 17.25 -21.17
CA TYR A 57 -9.43 17.30 -21.16
C TYR A 57 -8.77 15.92 -20.97
N ARG A 58 -9.55 14.88 -20.67
CA ARG A 58 -9.06 13.52 -20.38
C ARG A 58 -9.99 12.47 -21.00
N GLU A 59 -9.41 11.64 -21.85
CA GLU A 59 -10.09 10.48 -22.44
C GLU A 59 -9.20 9.25 -22.25
N MET A 60 -9.55 8.39 -21.30
CA MET A 60 -8.82 7.15 -20.97
C MET A 60 -9.73 5.93 -21.14
N PRO A 61 -9.16 4.74 -21.46
CA PRO A 61 -9.92 3.50 -21.60
C PRO A 61 -10.32 2.86 -20.25
N TYR A 62 -10.09 3.56 -19.14
CA TYR A 62 -10.46 3.18 -17.78
C TYR A 62 -10.54 4.45 -16.91
N THR A 63 -11.21 4.37 -15.76
CA THR A 63 -11.18 5.43 -14.75
C THR A 63 -10.15 5.10 -13.68
N ASP A 64 -9.24 6.03 -13.39
CA ASP A 64 -8.31 5.89 -12.26
C ASP A 64 -9.05 6.14 -10.95
N TRP A 65 -8.81 5.28 -9.97
CA TRP A 65 -9.26 5.42 -8.60
C TRP A 65 -8.08 5.27 -7.64
N ASP A 66 -7.82 6.28 -6.82
CA ASP A 66 -6.78 6.26 -5.78
C ASP A 66 -7.43 6.17 -4.40
N PHE A 67 -7.29 5.02 -3.74
CA PHE A 67 -7.84 4.75 -2.43
C PHE A 67 -6.79 4.92 -1.34
N ILE A 68 -7.23 5.51 -0.24
CA ILE A 68 -6.59 5.39 1.06
C ILE A 68 -7.68 4.96 2.04
N LEU A 69 -7.49 3.80 2.65
CA LEU A 69 -8.42 3.18 3.59
C LEU A 69 -7.69 2.99 4.91
N TRP A 70 -8.35 3.23 6.03
CA TRP A 70 -7.74 3.05 7.36
C TRP A 70 -8.77 2.68 8.42
N ASP A 71 -8.30 2.17 9.55
CA ASP A 71 -9.15 1.88 10.71
C ASP A 71 -9.38 3.12 11.59
N GLU A 72 -10.22 2.98 12.62
CA GLU A 72 -10.56 4.08 13.53
C GLU A 72 -9.42 4.56 14.43
N GLY A 73 -8.33 3.78 14.53
CA GLY A 73 -7.14 4.11 15.31
C GLY A 73 -6.24 5.14 14.63
N ILE A 74 -6.45 5.38 13.33
CA ILE A 74 -5.76 6.41 12.55
C ILE A 74 -6.71 7.59 12.25
N SER A 75 -6.21 8.80 12.46
CA SER A 75 -6.85 10.07 12.07
C SER A 75 -6.16 10.67 10.85
N TYR A 76 -6.92 11.40 10.02
CA TYR A 76 -6.42 12.12 8.85
C TYR A 76 -6.83 13.60 8.88
N ASP A 77 -5.90 14.52 8.66
CA ASP A 77 -6.14 15.97 8.70
C ASP A 77 -6.83 16.54 7.44
N GLY A 78 -7.14 15.69 6.45
CA GLY A 78 -7.74 16.09 5.18
C GLY A 78 -6.73 16.51 4.12
N VAL A 79 -5.47 16.75 4.49
CA VAL A 79 -4.46 17.34 3.62
C VAL A 79 -3.28 16.40 3.42
N ASN A 80 -2.56 16.09 4.51
CA ASN A 80 -1.25 15.49 4.49
C ASN A 80 -0.84 14.94 5.86
N VAL A 81 -1.70 14.59 6.82
CA VAL A 81 -1.19 14.03 8.08
C VAL A 81 -2.07 12.86 8.50
N PHE A 82 -1.44 11.70 8.63
CA PHE A 82 -2.00 10.53 9.30
C PHE A 82 -1.33 10.42 10.67
N ALA A 83 -2.13 10.24 11.72
CA ALA A 83 -1.67 10.19 13.11
C ALA A 83 -2.50 9.16 13.89
N GLY A 84 -1.91 8.55 14.92
CA GLY A 84 -2.50 7.48 15.71
C GLY A 84 -1.80 6.14 15.52
N SER A 85 -2.52 5.06 15.86
CA SER A 85 -2.03 3.68 15.80
C SER A 85 -3.09 2.81 15.14
N GLY A 86 -2.70 2.02 14.14
CA GLY A 86 -3.62 1.19 13.37
C GLY A 86 -3.06 0.85 11.99
N ASP A 87 -3.97 0.49 11.10
CA ASP A 87 -3.72 -0.10 9.80
C ASP A 87 -4.24 0.78 8.67
N LYS A 88 -3.45 0.88 7.60
CA LYS A 88 -3.78 1.66 6.41
C LYS A 88 -3.50 0.86 5.14
N MET A 89 -4.45 0.84 4.22
CA MET A 89 -4.31 0.28 2.88
C MET A 89 -4.40 1.38 1.83
N CYS A 90 -3.39 1.48 0.97
CA CYS A 90 -3.37 2.35 -0.19
C CYS A 90 -3.43 1.48 -1.45
N LEU A 91 -4.27 1.85 -2.42
CA LEU A 91 -4.36 1.14 -3.70
C LEU A 91 -4.76 2.07 -4.84
N LYS A 92 -4.25 1.78 -6.04
CA LYS A 92 -4.64 2.44 -7.29
C LYS A 92 -5.32 1.42 -8.20
N VAL A 93 -6.52 1.75 -8.67
CA VAL A 93 -7.40 0.82 -9.38
C VAL A 93 -7.81 1.41 -10.72
N ALA A 94 -7.81 0.57 -11.76
CA ALA A 94 -8.42 0.85 -13.05
C ALA A 94 -9.87 0.33 -13.03
N GLY A 95 -10.83 1.23 -12.83
CA GLY A 95 -12.26 0.95 -12.83
C GLY A 95 -12.89 1.07 -14.21
N GLU A 96 -14.18 0.71 -14.30
CA GLU A 96 -15.01 0.95 -15.48
C GLU A 96 -14.92 2.41 -15.95
N VAL A 97 -15.09 2.65 -17.25
CA VAL A 97 -15.03 4.00 -17.82
C VAL A 97 -16.21 4.83 -17.31
N LEU A 98 -15.90 5.88 -16.57
CA LEU A 98 -16.84 6.87 -16.09
C LEU A 98 -16.55 8.22 -16.75
N THR A 99 -17.59 8.99 -16.98
CA THR A 99 -17.52 10.36 -17.48
C THR A 99 -18.03 11.31 -16.41
N GLN A 100 -17.46 12.51 -16.35
CA GLN A 100 -17.86 13.53 -15.40
C GLN A 100 -19.37 13.82 -15.52
N ASN A 101 -20.06 13.86 -14.38
CA ASN A 101 -21.49 14.11 -14.31
C ASN A 101 -21.81 15.25 -13.33
N ASP A 102 -23.01 15.83 -13.47
CA ASP A 102 -23.45 16.99 -12.69
C ASP A 102 -23.74 16.64 -11.22
N ASP A 103 -24.05 15.38 -10.93
CA ASP A 103 -24.35 14.90 -9.57
C ASP A 103 -23.06 14.67 -8.74
N ASN A 104 -21.91 14.60 -9.42
CA ASN A 104 -20.60 14.29 -8.84
C ASN A 104 -20.58 12.97 -8.05
N GLU A 105 -21.44 12.02 -8.43
CA GLU A 105 -21.57 10.69 -7.83
C GLU A 105 -20.89 9.66 -8.73
N TYR A 106 -19.95 8.90 -8.16
CA TYR A 106 -19.18 7.88 -8.86
C TYR A 106 -19.09 6.63 -8.01
N TYR A 107 -19.13 5.49 -8.67
CA TYR A 107 -19.16 4.19 -8.00
C TYR A 107 -18.19 3.23 -8.65
N LEU A 108 -17.43 2.51 -7.82
CA LEU A 108 -16.63 1.39 -8.27
C LEU A 108 -17.57 0.20 -8.53
N ALA A 109 -17.38 -0.48 -9.66
CA ALA A 109 -18.21 -1.62 -10.02
C ALA A 109 -17.93 -2.83 -9.10
N ASP A 110 -18.96 -3.63 -8.87
CA ASP A 110 -18.80 -4.94 -8.23
C ASP A 110 -17.93 -5.85 -9.09
N GLY A 111 -17.14 -6.71 -8.44
CA GLY A 111 -16.32 -7.69 -9.14
C GLY A 111 -14.99 -7.98 -8.46
N THR A 112 -14.16 -8.78 -9.13
CA THR A 112 -12.81 -9.09 -8.68
C THR A 112 -11.81 -8.26 -9.46
N TYR A 113 -10.98 -7.52 -8.73
CA TYR A 113 -9.88 -6.73 -9.25
C TYR A 113 -8.55 -7.43 -8.95
N THR A 114 -7.62 -7.45 -9.90
CA THR A 114 -6.37 -8.23 -9.80
C THR A 114 -5.15 -7.32 -9.81
N VAL A 115 -4.20 -7.57 -8.92
CA VAL A 115 -2.92 -6.86 -8.89
C VAL A 115 -2.07 -7.26 -10.09
N VAL A 116 -1.58 -6.26 -10.81
CA VAL A 116 -0.66 -6.40 -11.94
C VAL A 116 0.61 -5.58 -11.66
N ALA A 117 1.51 -5.50 -12.66
CA ALA A 117 2.65 -4.59 -12.56
C ALA A 117 2.19 -3.16 -12.22
N ASN A 118 3.09 -2.38 -11.61
CA ASN A 118 2.76 -0.99 -11.31
C ASN A 118 2.40 -0.22 -12.58
N PHE A 119 1.33 0.58 -12.54
CA PHE A 119 0.81 1.32 -13.69
C PHE A 119 1.82 2.33 -14.25
N ASP A 120 2.72 2.86 -13.41
CA ASP A 120 3.74 3.83 -13.79
C ASP A 120 5.07 3.16 -14.18
N SER A 121 5.12 1.82 -14.27
CA SER A 121 6.33 1.07 -14.63
C SER A 121 6.76 1.23 -16.09
N GLY A 122 5.85 1.70 -16.96
CA GLY A 122 6.07 1.73 -18.41
C GLY A 122 6.08 0.36 -19.09
N THR A 123 5.76 -0.71 -18.37
CA THR A 123 5.76 -2.09 -18.89
C THR A 123 4.37 -2.62 -19.24
N ILE A 124 3.32 -1.93 -18.81
CA ILE A 124 1.93 -2.30 -19.03
C ILE A 124 1.09 -1.09 -19.43
N THR A 125 -0.07 -1.35 -20.03
CA THR A 125 -1.16 -0.39 -20.15
C THR A 125 -2.27 -0.87 -19.22
N PRO A 126 -2.75 -0.05 -18.26
CA PRO A 126 -3.79 -0.49 -17.35
C PRO A 126 -5.09 -0.84 -18.07
N GLU A 127 -5.73 -1.91 -17.61
CA GLU A 127 -7.03 -2.37 -18.09
C GLU A 127 -8.05 -2.38 -16.95
N ILE A 128 -9.33 -2.25 -17.30
CA ILE A 128 -10.44 -2.32 -16.34
C ILE A 128 -10.35 -3.62 -15.54
N GLY A 129 -10.53 -3.53 -14.22
CA GLY A 129 -10.40 -4.68 -13.32
C GLY A 129 -8.98 -4.90 -12.79
N GLN A 130 -8.03 -4.03 -13.09
CA GLN A 130 -6.66 -4.13 -12.60
C GLN A 130 -6.40 -3.21 -11.40
N ILE A 131 -5.48 -3.65 -10.55
CA ILE A 131 -4.91 -2.91 -9.43
C ILE A 131 -3.42 -2.71 -9.70
N SER A 132 -2.93 -1.49 -9.54
CA SER A 132 -1.51 -1.19 -9.67
C SER A 132 -0.71 -1.84 -8.54
N GLY A 133 0.28 -2.68 -8.86
CA GLY A 133 1.24 -3.16 -7.87
C GLY A 133 2.02 -2.00 -7.23
N GLY A 134 2.50 -2.18 -6.00
CA GLY A 134 3.29 -1.19 -5.28
C GLY A 134 4.63 -0.90 -5.96
N ALA A 135 5.06 0.36 -5.90
CA ALA A 135 6.41 0.78 -6.25
C ALA A 135 6.88 1.83 -5.25
N PHE A 136 8.20 1.97 -5.11
CA PHE A 136 8.76 3.04 -4.27
C PHE A 136 8.47 4.39 -4.91
N GLY A 137 7.91 5.32 -4.12
CA GLY A 137 7.61 6.68 -4.54
C GLY A 137 8.19 7.71 -3.58
N TYR A 138 8.38 8.95 -4.05
CA TYR A 138 8.96 10.04 -3.25
C TYR A 138 8.18 10.32 -1.95
N SER A 139 6.85 10.15 -1.99
CA SER A 139 5.96 10.38 -0.85
C SER A 139 5.75 9.15 0.03
N HIS A 140 6.48 8.06 -0.20
CA HIS A 140 6.46 6.85 0.66
C HIS A 140 6.99 7.17 2.07
N PRO A 141 6.39 6.65 3.15
CA PRO A 141 5.23 5.74 3.21
C PRO A 141 3.87 6.45 3.24
N LYS A 142 3.84 7.78 3.24
CA LYS A 142 2.64 8.56 3.51
C LYS A 142 1.59 8.48 2.39
N PHE A 143 2.03 8.73 1.16
CA PHE A 143 1.26 8.57 -0.08
C PHE A 143 2.11 7.72 -1.03
N PRO A 144 2.09 6.39 -0.86
CA PRO A 144 2.94 5.51 -1.63
C PRO A 144 2.46 5.41 -3.08
N ASN A 145 3.33 4.93 -3.97
CA ASN A 145 2.97 4.73 -5.37
C ASN A 145 2.42 3.30 -5.56
N GLY A 146 1.23 3.19 -6.14
CA GLY A 146 0.52 1.91 -6.30
C GLY A 146 -0.02 1.35 -4.99
N THR A 147 0.00 0.02 -4.84
CA THR A 147 -0.64 -0.66 -3.70
C THR A 147 0.32 -1.02 -2.57
N TRP A 148 -0.03 -0.58 -1.36
CA TRP A 148 0.77 -0.78 -0.15
C TRP A 148 -0.12 -0.91 1.09
N TYR A 149 0.26 -1.82 1.99
CA TYR A 149 -0.22 -1.83 3.37
C TYR A 149 0.81 -1.13 4.28
N ILE A 150 0.32 -0.39 5.28
CA ILE A 150 1.13 0.39 6.21
C ILE A 150 0.56 0.22 7.63
N ARG A 151 1.44 -0.16 8.55
CA ARG A 151 1.17 -0.26 9.99
C ARG A 151 1.71 0.99 10.70
N MET A 152 0.89 1.59 11.54
CA MET A 152 1.23 2.77 12.33
C MET A 152 1.12 2.50 13.82
N GLN A 153 2.03 3.07 14.60
CA GLN A 153 2.02 3.08 16.06
C GLN A 153 2.52 4.44 16.55
N ASP A 154 1.75 5.10 17.41
CA ASP A 154 2.09 6.38 18.05
C ASP A 154 2.62 7.42 17.03
N ASP A 155 1.86 7.65 15.96
CA ASP A 155 2.15 8.58 14.85
C ASP A 155 3.32 8.17 13.94
N ALA A 156 3.99 7.06 14.22
CA ALA A 156 5.09 6.54 13.41
C ALA A 156 4.67 5.34 12.57
N VAL A 157 5.22 5.23 11.36
CA VAL A 157 5.13 3.98 10.58
C VAL A 157 6.10 2.96 11.17
N THR A 158 5.58 1.80 11.56
CA THR A 158 6.35 0.72 12.18
C THR A 158 6.56 -0.48 11.25
N GLY A 159 5.81 -0.54 10.16
CA GLY A 159 6.02 -1.52 9.10
C GLY A 159 5.15 -1.22 7.87
N ASP A 160 5.54 -1.78 6.75
CA ASP A 160 4.84 -1.69 5.49
C ASP A 160 5.04 -2.96 4.64
N ALA A 161 4.10 -3.18 3.73
CA ALA A 161 4.15 -4.26 2.76
C ALA A 161 3.84 -3.71 1.36
N CYS A 162 4.78 -3.86 0.45
CA CYS A 162 4.67 -3.49 -0.96
C CYS A 162 3.95 -4.62 -1.70
N ILE A 163 2.73 -4.37 -2.18
CA ILE A 163 1.91 -5.43 -2.77
C ILE A 163 2.28 -5.68 -4.23
N LYS A 164 2.44 -6.95 -4.64
CA LYS A 164 2.77 -7.32 -6.02
C LYS A 164 1.77 -8.23 -6.69
N GLU A 165 1.02 -9.00 -5.90
CA GLU A 165 0.11 -10.02 -6.42
C GLU A 165 -1.16 -10.10 -5.56
N GLY A 166 -2.17 -10.79 -6.09
CA GLY A 166 -3.41 -11.07 -5.40
C GLY A 166 -4.61 -10.29 -5.94
N THR A 167 -5.70 -10.30 -5.18
CA THR A 167 -6.99 -9.78 -5.64
C THR A 167 -7.73 -9.00 -4.56
N MET A 168 -8.53 -8.03 -4.99
CA MET A 168 -9.58 -7.41 -4.20
C MET A 168 -10.94 -7.82 -4.77
N THR A 169 -11.86 -8.28 -3.93
CA THR A 169 -13.28 -8.47 -4.33
C THR A 169 -14.10 -7.30 -3.83
N VAL A 170 -14.89 -6.69 -4.70
CA VAL A 170 -15.76 -5.55 -4.44
C VAL A 170 -17.20 -6.01 -4.48
N ALA A 171 -17.94 -5.70 -3.41
CA ALA A 171 -19.38 -5.86 -3.34
C ALA A 171 -20.02 -4.59 -2.78
N ARG A 172 -21.02 -4.06 -3.46
CA ARG A 172 -21.74 -2.84 -3.06
C ARG A 172 -23.20 -3.16 -2.74
N SER A 173 -23.69 -2.60 -1.65
CA SER A 173 -25.10 -2.64 -1.24
C SER A 173 -25.59 -1.24 -0.89
N GLY A 174 -26.25 -0.57 -1.82
CA GLY A 174 -26.60 0.85 -1.67
C GLY A 174 -25.34 1.70 -1.65
N GLU A 175 -25.13 2.51 -0.62
CA GLU A 175 -23.94 3.36 -0.48
C GLU A 175 -22.77 2.67 0.25
N THR A 176 -22.98 1.46 0.75
CA THR A 176 -21.98 0.72 1.51
C THR A 176 -21.23 -0.27 0.62
N TYR A 177 -19.92 -0.31 0.77
CA TYR A 177 -19.02 -1.25 0.13
C TYR A 177 -18.46 -2.24 1.15
N THR A 178 -18.27 -3.47 0.69
CA THR A 178 -17.36 -4.44 1.27
C THR A 178 -16.25 -4.70 0.23
N LEU A 179 -15.01 -4.35 0.58
CA LEU A 179 -13.82 -4.67 -0.20
C LEU A 179 -13.06 -5.74 0.54
N THR A 180 -12.84 -6.91 -0.05
CA THR A 180 -12.09 -8.02 0.57
C THR A 180 -10.76 -8.19 -0.13
N PHE A 181 -9.66 -8.15 0.62
CA PHE A 181 -8.30 -8.20 0.11
C PHE A 181 -7.66 -9.55 0.40
N ASP A 182 -7.12 -10.20 -0.65
CA ASP A 182 -6.19 -11.33 -0.56
C ASP A 182 -4.97 -10.99 -1.40
N PHE A 183 -4.01 -10.31 -0.78
CA PHE A 183 -2.81 -9.82 -1.43
C PHE A 183 -1.57 -10.58 -0.98
N THR A 184 -0.51 -10.46 -1.78
CA THR A 184 0.83 -10.97 -1.47
C THR A 184 1.85 -9.86 -1.72
N SER A 185 2.73 -9.65 -0.74
CA SER A 185 3.79 -8.64 -0.79
C SER A 185 4.94 -9.08 -1.69
N ASP A 186 5.83 -8.15 -2.05
CA ASP A 186 7.09 -8.46 -2.75
C ASP A 186 8.06 -9.33 -1.93
N ALA A 187 7.86 -9.41 -0.62
CA ALA A 187 8.56 -10.33 0.27
C ALA A 187 7.89 -11.72 0.35
N GLY A 188 6.74 -11.91 -0.32
CA GLY A 188 6.03 -13.19 -0.38
C GLY A 188 5.06 -13.45 0.78
N TYR A 189 4.81 -12.45 1.63
CA TYR A 189 3.89 -12.57 2.77
C TYR A 189 2.47 -12.18 2.39
N LYS A 190 1.50 -12.84 3.01
CA LYS A 190 0.09 -12.54 2.81
C LYS A 190 -0.29 -11.23 3.50
N VAL A 191 -1.12 -10.45 2.82
CA VAL A 191 -1.72 -9.24 3.35
C VAL A 191 -3.21 -9.30 3.08
N THR A 192 -3.97 -9.63 4.12
CA THR A 192 -5.40 -9.93 4.04
C THR A 192 -6.21 -9.05 4.97
N GLY A 193 -7.45 -8.81 4.61
CA GLY A 193 -8.39 -8.05 5.44
C GLY A 193 -9.52 -7.51 4.58
N SER A 194 -10.22 -6.51 5.09
CA SER A 194 -11.34 -5.90 4.38
C SER A 194 -11.52 -4.43 4.68
N PHE A 195 -12.34 -3.76 3.87
CA PHE A 195 -12.94 -2.48 4.18
C PHE A 195 -14.46 -2.64 4.18
N GLU A 196 -15.12 -2.06 5.17
CA GLU A 196 -16.58 -1.98 5.23
C GLU A 196 -17.02 -0.55 5.53
N GLY A 197 -17.79 0.05 4.62
CA GLY A 197 -18.30 1.41 4.82
C GLY A 197 -18.69 2.12 3.53
N ALA A 198 -19.13 3.37 3.67
CA ALA A 198 -19.29 4.26 2.53
C ALA A 198 -17.92 4.81 2.10
N LEU A 199 -17.69 4.91 0.79
CA LEU A 199 -16.48 5.53 0.26
C LEU A 199 -16.63 7.05 0.25
N ASN A 200 -15.66 7.75 0.83
CA ASN A 200 -15.57 9.21 0.73
C ASN A 200 -14.87 9.59 -0.58
N VAL A 201 -15.67 9.74 -1.64
CA VAL A 201 -15.19 9.94 -3.02
C VAL A 201 -15.06 11.42 -3.37
N HIS A 202 -13.95 11.78 -4.00
CA HIS A 202 -13.67 13.11 -4.52
C HIS A 202 -13.24 13.01 -5.99
N ALA A 203 -14.01 13.63 -6.89
CA ALA A 203 -13.62 13.70 -8.30
C ALA A 203 -12.53 14.76 -8.54
N GLN A 204 -11.60 14.47 -9.45
CA GLN A 204 -10.59 15.39 -9.99
C GLN A 204 -10.71 15.59 -11.49
#